data_AF-A0A8S3F0E8-F1
#
_entry.id   AF-A0A8S3F0E8-F1
#
_cell.length_a   1.000
_cell.length_b   1.000
_cell.length_c   1.000
_cell.angle_alpha   90.00
_cell.angle_beta   90.00
_cell.angle_gamma   90.00
#
_symmetry.space_group_name_H-M   'P 1'
#
loop_
_entity.id
_entity.type
_entity.pdbx_description
1 polymer ?
#
loop_
_entity_poly.entity_id
_entity_poly.type
_entity_poly.pdbx_seq_one_letter_code
_entity_poly.pdbx_strand_id
1 'polypeptide(L)' 'MVKGYVGNEMFEKALDLFEQIDIELDDVIYTIAFNCCAKLCNDRAMK' A
#
# COMPACT_ATOMS: atom_id res chain seq x y z
N MET A 1 -9.97 2.58 -5.06
CA MET A 1 -9.21 3.65 -4.38
C MET A 1 -7.75 3.26 -4.13
N VAL A 2 -7.42 2.34 -3.20
CA VAL A 2 -6.03 1.92 -2.92
C VAL A 2 -5.30 1.42 -4.17
N LYS A 3 -5.96 0.60 -5.00
CA LYS A 3 -5.45 0.14 -6.31
C LYS A 3 -5.01 1.28 -7.24
N GLY A 4 -5.66 2.45 -7.18
CA GLY A 4 -5.30 3.60 -8.00
C GLY A 4 -3.96 4.21 -7.58
N TYR A 5 -3.70 4.33 -6.27
CA TYR A 5 -2.41 4.78 -5.75
C TYR A 5 -1.30 3.80 -6.12
N VAL A 6 -1.54 2.49 -5.96
CA VAL A 6 -0.57 1.45 -6.33
C VAL A 6 -0.26 1.45 -7.82
N GLY A 7 -1.26 1.61 -8.69
CA GLY A 7 -1.06 1.71 -10.14
C GLY A 7 -0.27 2.93 -10.59
N ASN A 8 -0.13 3.95 -9.74
CA ASN A 8 0.71 5.13 -9.97
C ASN A 8 2.00 5.11 -9.14
N GLU A 9 2.38 3.96 -8.57
CA GLU A 9 3.59 3.78 -7.75
C GLU A 9 3.63 4.67 -6.48
N MET A 10 2.47 5.15 -6.04
CA MET A 10 2.33 6.02 -4.86
C MET A 10 2.18 5.16 -3.59
N PHE A 11 3.16 4.30 -3.30
CA PHE A 11 3.04 3.27 -2.27
C PHE A 11 2.86 3.82 -0.85
N GLU A 12 3.59 4.88 -0.47
CA GLU A 12 3.43 5.53 0.85
C GLU A 12 1.99 6.08 1.02
N LYS A 13 1.47 6.78 0.00
CA LYS A 13 0.08 7.30 0.04
C LYS A 13 -0.98 6.21 0.01
N ALA A 14 -0.66 5.05 -0.59
CA ALA A 14 -1.54 3.89 -0.55
C ALA A 14 -1.65 3.33 0.88
N LEU A 15 -0.56 3.35 1.64
CA LEU A 15 -0.53 2.97 3.06
C LEU A 15 -1.18 4.03 3.95
N ASP A 16 -0.94 5.32 3.72
CA ASP A 16 -1.63 6.40 4.44
C ASP A 16 -3.15 6.28 4.33
N LEU A 17 -3.64 5.94 3.13
CA LEU A 17 -5.07 5.72 2.90
C LEU A 17 -5.55 4.44 3.59
N PHE A 18 -4.75 3.38 3.59
CA PHE A 18 -5.08 2.13 4.27
C PHE A 18 -5.31 2.34 5.78
N GLU A 19 -4.47 3.16 6.43
CA GLU A 19 -4.60 3.49 7.86
C GLU A 19 -5.85 4.33 8.19
N GLN A 20 -6.37 5.06 7.21
CA GLN A 20 -7.55 5.94 7.37
C GLN A 20 -8.88 5.23 7.06
N ILE A 21 -8.85 4.00 6.57
CA ILE A 21 -10.07 3.27 6.23
C ILE A 21 -10.69 2.68 7.49
N ASP A 22 -11.87 3.19 7.86
CA ASP A 22 -12.69 2.72 9.00
C ASP A 22 -13.81 1.75 8.54
N ILE A 23 -13.53 0.95 7.52
CA ILE A 23 -14.42 -0.14 7.07
C ILE A 23 -13.65 -1.45 7.04
N GLU A 24 -14.37 -2.56 7.18
CA GLU A 24 -13.78 -3.89 7.05
C GLU A 24 -13.18 -4.04 5.64
N LEU A 25 -11.88 -4.32 5.61
CA LEU A 25 -11.12 -4.52 4.40
C LEU A 25 -11.14 -6.00 4.01
N ASP A 26 -11.24 -6.27 2.71
CA ASP A 26 -11.10 -7.62 2.19
C ASP A 26 -9.63 -8.06 2.14
N ASP A 27 -9.42 -9.36 1.98
CA ASP A 27 -8.09 -9.97 1.85
C ASP A 27 -7.26 -9.37 0.70
N VAL A 28 -7.93 -8.86 -0.34
CA VAL A 28 -7.28 -8.22 -1.49
C VAL A 28 -6.61 -6.92 -1.06
N ILE A 29 -7.26 -6.11 -0.24
CA ILE A 29 -6.69 -4.86 0.24
C ILE A 29 -5.53 -5.12 1.21
N TYR A 30 -5.63 -6.12 2.10
CA TYR A 30 -4.49 -6.53 2.94
C TYR A 30 -3.28 -6.99 2.11
N THR A 31 -3.53 -7.81 1.08
CA THR A 31 -2.47 -8.25 0.16
C THR A 31 -1.78 -7.07 -0.52
N ILE A 32 -2.55 -6.05 -0.93
CA ILE A 32 -2.01 -4.83 -1.52
C ILE A 32 -1.14 -4.07 -0.51
N ALA A 33 -1.57 -3.94 0.74
CA ALA A 33 -0.79 -3.28 1.78
C ALA A 33 0.56 -3.99 2.02
N PHE A 34 0.56 -5.33 2.12
CA PHE A 34 1.82 -6.09 2.24
C PHE A 34 2.77 -5.88 1.05
N ASN A 35 2.23 -5.85 -0.17
CA ASN A 35 3.02 -5.58 -1.36
C ASN A 35 3.62 -4.17 -1.35
N CYS A 36 2.87 -3.15 -0.91
CA CYS A 36 3.38 -1.79 -0.74
C CYS A 36 4.53 -1.76 0.27
N CYS A 37 4.38 -2.41 1.43
CA CYS A 37 5.44 -2.49 2.44
C CYS A 37 6.70 -3.17 1.90
N ALA A 38 6.55 -4.29 1.18
CA ALA A 38 7.68 -4.99 0.57
C ALA A 38 8.44 -4.12 -0.44
N LYS A 39 7.70 -3.38 -1.29
CA LYS A 39 8.29 -2.45 -2.26
C LYS A 39 9.09 -1.34 -1.58
N LEU A 40 8.50 -0.68 -0.58
CA LEU A 40 9.17 0.40 0.16
C LEU A 40 10.40 -0.09 0.93
N CYS A 41 10.34 -1.27 1.54
CA CYS A 41 11.50 -1.88 2.18
C CYS A 41 12.65 -2.13 1.20
N ASN A 42 12.33 -2.68 0.02
CA ASN A 42 13.33 -2.90 -1.03
C ASN A 42 13.94 -1.59 -1.53
N ASP A 43 13.10 -0.58 -1.80
CA ASP A 43 13.55 0.74 -2.26
C ASP A 43 14.45 1.43 -1.23
N ARG A 44 14.18 1.25 0.07
CA ARG A 44 15.01 1.75 1.17
C ARG A 44 16.34 1.00 1.29
N ALA A 45 16.35 -0.30 1.03
CA ALA A 45 17.57 -1.12 1.05
C ALA A 45 18.50 -0.85 -0.14
N MET A 46 17.96 -0.32 -1.24
CA MET A 46 18.71 0.06 -2.44
C MET A 46 19.23 1.50 -2.43
N LYS A 47 18.87 2.31 -1.42
CA LYS A 47 19.37 3.67 -1.21
C LYS A 47 20.57 3.69 -0.27
#